data_AF-A0AAN5PKZ2-F1
#
_entry.id   AF-A0AAN5PKZ2-F1
#
_cell.length_a   1.000
_cell.length_b   1.000
_cell.length_c   1.000
_cell.angle_alpha   90.00
_cell.angle_beta   90.00
_cell.angle_gamma   90.00
#
_symmetry.space_group_name_H-M   'P 1'
#
loop_
_entity.id
_entity.type
_entity.pdbx_description
1 polymer ?
#
loop_
_entity_poly.entity_id
_entity_poly.type
_entity_poly.pdbx_seq_one_letter_code
_entity_poly.pdbx_strand_id
1 'polypeptide(L)'
;MNKLAQQIEALPITLAGRFIYRFLPYRRRLIFSNISQVYNDQLNEYQKKRLAKAYYSHLAKSLKEALQLRFMSEKKLRAQVEVIGHEKMLAVVAQKKGVLV
;
A
#
# COMPACT_ATOMS: atom_id res chain seq x y z
N MET A 1 12.54 21.79 4.49
CA MET A 1 12.18 20.46 3.94
C MET A 1 10.76 20.53 3.41
N ASN A 2 10.45 19.91 2.27
CA ASN A 2 9.08 19.88 1.74
C ASN A 2 8.17 18.99 2.59
N LYS A 3 6.87 19.31 2.66
CA LYS A 3 5.84 18.53 3.39
C LYS A 3 5.83 17.04 2.99
N LEU A 4 6.04 16.76 1.70
CA LEU A 4 6.17 15.41 1.15
C LEU A 4 7.34 14.61 1.77
N ALA A 5 8.50 15.27 1.96
CA ALA A 5 9.67 14.62 2.56
C ALA A 5 9.40 14.21 4.01
N GLN A 6 8.75 15.08 4.79
CA GLN A 6 8.36 14.78 6.17
C GLN A 6 7.38 13.60 6.23
N GLN A 7 6.41 13.53 5.32
CA GLN A 7 5.49 12.39 5.22
C GLN A 7 6.22 11.07 4.92
N ILE A 8 7.21 11.08 4.02
CA ILE A 8 8.02 9.89 3.70
C ILE A 8 8.95 9.48 4.84
N GLU A 9 9.44 10.46 5.60
CA GLU A 9 10.23 10.21 6.82
C GLU A 9 9.38 9.63 7.96
N ALA A 10 8.10 9.98 8.03
CA ALA A 10 7.14 9.36 8.95
C ALA A 10 6.70 7.94 8.56
N LEU A 11 6.91 7.50 7.31
CA LEU A 11 6.50 6.14 6.88
C LEU A 11 7.21 5.04 7.69
N PRO A 12 6.47 4.05 8.24
CA PRO A 12 7.06 3.00 9.05
C PRO A 12 7.85 2.00 8.21
N ILE A 13 9.10 1.72 8.62
CA ILE A 13 9.96 0.72 7.99
C ILE A 13 10.16 -0.44 8.96
N THR A 14 9.39 -1.50 8.74
CA THR A 14 9.44 -2.78 9.45
C THR A 14 10.73 -3.55 9.16
N LEU A 15 11.12 -4.43 10.09
CA LEU A 15 12.26 -5.35 9.90
C LEU A 15 12.08 -6.24 8.66
N ALA A 16 10.85 -6.74 8.42
CA ALA A 16 10.52 -7.52 7.23
C ALA A 16 10.76 -6.73 5.92
N GLY A 17 10.38 -5.45 5.87
CA GLY A 17 10.66 -4.61 4.69
C GLY A 17 12.15 -4.34 4.48
N ARG A 18 12.93 -4.16 5.57
CA ARG A 18 14.41 -4.08 5.47
C ARG A 18 15.01 -5.39 4.97
N PHE A 19 14.51 -6.53 5.43
CA PHE A 19 14.95 -7.86 5.01
C PHE A 19 14.67 -8.07 3.51
N ILE A 20 13.44 -7.83 3.05
CA ILE A 20 13.08 -7.94 1.62
C ILE A 20 13.93 -6.97 0.77
N TYR A 21 14.09 -5.71 1.21
CA TYR A 21 14.94 -4.70 0.55
C TYR A 21 16.45 -5.08 0.54
N ARG A 22 16.94 -5.87 1.50
CA ARG A 22 18.33 -6.37 1.49
C ARG A 22 18.47 -7.63 0.65
N PHE A 23 17.60 -8.63 0.82
CA PHE A 23 17.82 -10.00 0.37
C PHE A 23 17.04 -10.42 -0.90
N LEU A 24 15.82 -9.92 -1.14
CA LEU A 24 15.13 -10.21 -2.41
C LEU A 24 15.47 -9.14 -3.47
N PRO A 25 16.14 -9.48 -4.59
CA PRO A 25 16.37 -8.53 -5.69
C PRO A 25 15.09 -8.23 -6.51
N TYR A 26 13.92 -8.67 -6.04
CA TYR A 26 12.65 -8.61 -6.77
C TYR A 26 12.25 -7.19 -7.15
N ARG A 27 12.29 -6.90 -8.46
CA ARG A 27 11.82 -5.67 -9.12
C ARG A 27 12.38 -4.34 -8.56
N ARG A 28 13.50 -4.35 -7.82
CA ARG A 28 14.09 -3.13 -7.20
C ARG A 28 14.30 -1.98 -8.20
N ARG A 29 14.86 -2.29 -9.38
CA ARG A 29 15.08 -1.29 -10.45
C ARG A 29 13.78 -0.66 -10.93
N LEU A 30 12.73 -1.48 -11.16
CA LEU A 30 11.41 -1.01 -11.58
C LEU A 30 10.75 -0.13 -10.49
N ILE A 31 10.76 -0.59 -9.24
CA ILE A 31 10.19 0.18 -8.11
C ILE A 31 10.90 1.52 -7.95
N PHE A 32 12.24 1.52 -8.06
CA PHE A 32 13.02 2.76 -7.99
C PHE A 32 12.77 3.68 -9.20
N SER A 33 12.67 3.12 -10.41
CA SER A 33 12.32 3.86 -11.63
C SER A 33 10.95 4.53 -11.51
N ASN A 34 9.93 3.80 -11.03
CA ASN A 34 8.59 4.33 -10.84
C ASN A 34 8.56 5.43 -9.78
N ILE A 35 9.28 5.25 -8.66
CA ILE A 35 9.44 6.28 -7.63
C ILE A 35 10.12 7.52 -8.21
N SER A 36 11.20 7.37 -8.98
CA SER A 36 11.90 8.48 -9.62
C SER A 36 11.04 9.17 -10.68
N GLN A 37 10.22 8.45 -11.43
CA GLN A 37 9.30 9.03 -12.42
C GLN A 37 8.19 9.85 -11.76
N VAL A 38 7.58 9.34 -10.68
CA VAL A 38 6.47 10.02 -9.99
C VAL A 38 6.94 11.22 -9.17
N TYR A 39 8.10 11.12 -8.51
CA TYR A 39 8.56 12.12 -7.55
C TYR A 39 9.77 12.95 -8.03
N ASN A 40 10.31 12.67 -9.21
CA ASN A 40 11.44 13.33 -9.88
C ASN A 40 12.38 14.14 -8.96
N ASP A 41 12.34 15.47 -9.02
CA ASP A 41 13.18 16.38 -8.23
C ASP A 41 12.55 16.78 -6.88
N GLN A 42 11.32 16.34 -6.60
CA GLN A 42 10.64 16.61 -5.33
C GLN A 42 11.30 15.85 -4.16
N LEU A 43 12.03 14.77 -4.45
CA LEU A 43 12.70 13.91 -3.48
C LEU A 43 14.16 13.66 -3.84
N ASN A 44 15.03 13.72 -2.83
CA ASN A 44 16.41 13.31 -2.98
C ASN A 44 16.56 11.77 -2.99
N GLU A 45 17.75 11.31 -3.40
CA GLU A 45 18.08 9.89 -3.50
C GLU A 45 17.92 9.11 -2.18
N TYR A 46 18.15 9.75 -1.04
CA TYR A 46 17.94 9.14 0.28
C TYR A 46 16.44 8.91 0.54
N GLN A 47 15.60 9.89 0.26
CA GLN A 47 14.14 9.81 0.41
C GLN A 47 13.53 8.80 -0.55
N LYS A 48 13.97 8.75 -1.81
CA LYS A 48 13.57 7.70 -2.78
C LYS A 48 13.92 6.29 -2.28
N LYS A 49 15.14 6.09 -1.75
CA LYS A 49 15.57 4.81 -1.13
C LYS A 49 14.80 4.49 0.16
N ARG A 50 14.41 5.50 0.94
CA ARG A 50 13.54 5.33 2.13
C ARG A 50 12.13 4.87 1.71
N LEU A 51 11.54 5.54 0.72
CA LEU A 51 10.23 5.21 0.18
C LEU A 51 10.19 3.79 -0.40
N ALA A 52 11.25 3.37 -1.10
CA ALA A 52 11.38 1.99 -1.57
C ALA A 52 11.38 0.95 -0.43
N LYS A 53 12.04 1.24 0.71
CA LYS A 53 11.99 0.37 1.91
C LYS A 53 10.60 0.34 2.54
N ALA A 54 9.93 1.49 2.62
CA ALA A 54 8.55 1.58 3.12
C ALA A 54 7.57 0.81 2.22
N TYR A 55 7.75 0.86 0.89
CA TYR A 55 7.01 0.03 -0.05
C TYR A 55 7.17 -1.47 0.24
N TYR A 56 8.39 -1.97 0.46
CA TYR A 56 8.59 -3.39 0.83
C TYR A 56 8.03 -3.74 2.22
N SER A 57 8.04 -2.80 3.17
CA SER A 57 7.34 -2.97 4.45
C SER A 57 5.82 -3.10 4.27
N HIS A 58 5.24 -2.29 3.38
CA HIS A 58 3.82 -2.38 3.03
C HIS A 58 3.51 -3.67 2.29
N LEU A 59 4.35 -4.09 1.33
CA LEU A 59 4.17 -5.34 0.60
C LEU A 59 4.16 -6.57 1.53
N ALA A 60 5.07 -6.60 2.52
CA ALA A 60 5.08 -7.63 3.56
C ALA A 60 3.80 -7.61 4.43
N LYS A 61 3.33 -6.40 4.78
CA LYS A 61 2.07 -6.22 5.52
C LYS A 61 0.87 -6.73 4.71
N SER A 62 0.73 -6.31 3.45
CA SER A 62 -0.36 -6.73 2.56
C SER A 62 -0.34 -8.24 2.27
N LEU A 63 0.84 -8.86 2.14
CA LEU A 63 0.93 -10.32 2.00
C LEU A 63 0.47 -11.04 3.28
N LYS A 64 0.88 -10.55 4.47
CA LYS A 64 0.38 -11.06 5.74
C LYS A 64 -1.15 -10.90 5.85
N GLU A 65 -1.67 -9.74 5.48
CA GLU A 65 -3.11 -9.44 5.53
C GLU A 65 -3.91 -10.34 4.58
N ALA A 66 -3.45 -10.53 3.34
CA ALA A 66 -4.08 -11.44 2.37
C ALA A 66 -4.11 -12.90 2.88
N LEU A 67 -3.01 -13.37 3.47
CA LEU A 67 -2.97 -14.69 4.11
C LEU A 67 -3.91 -14.77 5.31
N GLN A 68 -3.93 -13.74 6.17
CA GLN A 68 -4.80 -13.67 7.35
C GLN A 68 -6.29 -13.63 6.97
N LEU A 69 -6.67 -12.91 5.91
CA LEU A 69 -8.03 -12.82 5.41
C LEU A 69 -8.56 -14.17 4.94
N ARG A 70 -7.72 -15.00 4.31
CA ARG A 70 -8.09 -16.37 3.86
C ARG A 70 -8.52 -17.28 5.02
N PHE A 71 -8.10 -16.99 6.24
CA PHE A 71 -8.47 -17.75 7.45
C PHE A 71 -9.36 -16.94 8.41
N MET A 72 -9.84 -15.76 8.01
CA MET A 72 -10.72 -14.93 8.82
C MET A 72 -12.19 -15.25 8.52
N SER A 73 -13.01 -15.43 9.56
CA SER A 73 -14.46 -15.59 9.38
C SER A 73 -15.10 -14.26 8.96
N GLU A 74 -16.12 -14.35 8.09
CA GLU A 74 -16.82 -13.17 7.57
C GLU A 74 -17.37 -12.26 8.70
N LYS A 75 -17.93 -12.84 9.76
CA LYS A 75 -18.39 -12.11 10.95
C LYS A 75 -17.29 -11.25 11.57
N LYS A 76 -16.06 -11.75 11.63
CA LYS A 76 -14.90 -11.02 12.18
C LYS A 76 -14.44 -9.92 11.22
N LEU A 77 -14.45 -10.18 9.92
CA LEU A 77 -14.09 -9.18 8.90
C LEU A 77 -15.07 -8.01 8.87
N ARG A 78 -16.38 -8.29 8.84
CA ARG A 78 -17.45 -7.27 8.89
C ARG A 78 -17.39 -6.39 10.13
N ALA A 79 -16.92 -6.92 11.27
CA ALA A 79 -16.75 -6.18 12.51
C ALA A 79 -15.47 -5.31 12.56
N GLN A 80 -14.60 -5.38 11.54
CA GLN A 80 -13.31 -4.67 11.47
C GLN A 80 -13.19 -3.72 10.28
N VAL A 81 -14.22 -3.64 9.43
CA VAL A 81 -14.19 -2.87 8.17
C VAL A 81 -15.41 -1.96 8.07
N GLU A 82 -15.15 -0.69 7.79
CA GLU A 82 -16.15 0.29 7.38
C GLU A 82 -16.02 0.54 5.88
N VAL A 83 -17.15 0.65 5.17
CA VAL A 83 -17.16 0.98 3.73
C VAL A 83 -17.84 2.33 3.54
N ILE A 84 -17.03 3.38 3.42
CA ILE A 84 -17.51 4.75 3.20
C ILE A 84 -18.03 4.87 1.76
N GLY A 85 -19.25 5.38 1.57
CA GLY A 85 -19.84 5.61 0.25
C GLY A 85 -20.56 4.40 -0.38
N HIS A 86 -20.73 3.30 0.37
CA HIS A 86 -21.36 2.06 -0.13
C HIS A 86 -22.82 2.25 -0.56
N GLU A 87 -23.52 3.25 -0.01
CA GLU A 87 -24.91 3.57 -0.33
C GLU A 87 -25.10 3.91 -1.81
N LYS A 88 -24.10 4.55 -2.45
CA LYS A 88 -24.13 4.90 -3.88
C LYS A 88 -24.08 3.65 -4.75
N MET A 89 -23.25 2.68 -4.37
CA MET A 89 -23.14 1.39 -5.04
C MET A 89 -24.46 0.61 -4.91
N LEU A 90 -25.02 0.52 -3.71
CA LEU A 90 -26.32 -0.12 -3.47
C LEU A 90 -27.47 0.52 -4.28
N ALA A 91 -27.49 1.84 -4.41
CA ALA A 91 -28.49 2.57 -5.20
C ALA A 91 -28.42 2.26 -6.71
N VAL A 92 -27.25 1.89 -7.24
CA VAL A 92 -27.10 1.45 -8.64
C VAL A 92 -27.48 -0.03 -8.79
N VAL A 93 -27.11 -0.89 -7.81
CA VAL A 93 -27.56 -2.29 -7.77
C VAL A 93 -29.09 -2.39 -7.75
N ALA A 94 -29.76 -1.54 -6.96
CA ALA A 94 -31.23 -1.48 -6.88
C ALA A 94 -31.91 -1.18 -8.23
N GLN A 95 -31.23 -0.49 -9.14
CA GLN A 95 -31.71 -0.23 -10.51
C GLN A 95 -31.52 -1.42 -11.47
N LYS A 96 -30.98 -2.55 -11.00
CA LYS A 96 -30.67 -3.77 -11.78
C LYS A 96 -29.70 -3.54 -12.96
N LYS A 97 -28.88 -2.49 -12.91
CA LYS A 97 -27.93 -2.12 -13.99
C LYS A 97 -26.58 -2.85 -13.91
N GLY A 98 -26.34 -3.63 -12.85
CA GLY A 98 -25.01 -4.12 -12.51
C GLY A 98 -24.10 -3.01 -11.95
N VAL A 99 -22.96 -3.39 -11.37
CA VAL A 99 -21.94 -2.44 -10.88
C VAL A 99 -20.54 -3.00 -11.17
N LEU A 100 -19.63 -2.12 -11.60
CA LEU A 100 -18.19 -2.34 -11.63
C LEU A 100 -17.57 -1.58 -10.44
N VAL A 101 -16.60 -2.21 -9.75
CA VAL A 101 -15.86 -1.64 -8.60
C VAL A 101 -14.37 -1.74 -8.89
#